data_AF-A0A524FXR7-F1
#
_entry.id   AF-A0A524FXR7-F1
#
_cell.length_a   1.000
_cell.length_b   1.000
_cell.length_c   1.000
_cell.angle_alpha   90.00
_cell.angle_beta   90.00
_cell.angle_gamma   90.00
#
_symmetry.space_group_name_H-M   'P 1'
#
loop_
_entity.id
_entity.type
_entity.pdbx_description
1 polymer ?
#
loop_
_entity_poly.entity_id
_entity_poly.type
_entity_poly.pdbx_seq_one_letter_code
_entity_poly.pdbx_strand_id
1 'polypeptide(L)'
;MKGKPKYYTANDLEQLAVISNWRGSGNADDPLIIDSFSHFEEIFTIQNSELHIHVQSTQFKKKGYKILQNLENCKYITFQDCAFDSPISLYNCTDITFEYCNIDNIILSKSSHNFFKENVIKKIIIFSSWGNSFINNQLSQDSKHQIEFWNLHRKVLRRILFFILFGVLISFPIFYTVSILIGQNFLFYFIILIFFTLFILYGINISRRTKPNEII
;
A
#
# COMPACT_ATOMS: atom_id res chain seq x y z
N MET A 1 8.01 24.51 21.84
CA MET A 1 6.65 24.49 21.28
C MET A 1 6.46 23.23 20.45
N LYS A 2 5.36 22.48 20.60
CA LYS A 2 5.09 21.31 19.74
C LYS A 2 4.63 21.84 18.37
N GLY A 3 5.51 21.83 17.37
CA GLY A 3 5.09 22.04 15.98
C GLY A 3 3.97 21.06 15.65
N LYS A 4 2.83 21.58 15.18
CA LYS A 4 1.73 20.76 14.68
C LYS A 4 2.17 20.18 13.33
N PRO A 5 1.80 18.94 13.00
CA PRO A 5 2.06 18.41 11.67
C PRO A 5 1.37 19.30 10.62
N LYS A 6 2.09 19.62 9.55
CA LYS A 6 1.53 20.32 8.39
C LYS A 6 1.16 19.33 7.30
N TYR A 7 0.02 19.56 6.68
CA TYR A 7 -0.49 18.73 5.61
C TYR A 7 -0.37 19.47 4.28
N TYR A 8 0.16 18.80 3.27
CA TYR A 8 0.35 19.32 1.92
C TYR A 8 -0.50 18.50 0.95
N THR A 9 -1.45 19.16 0.28
CA THR A 9 -2.25 18.62 -0.82
C THR A 9 -1.55 18.82 -2.16
N ALA A 10 -2.11 18.28 -3.26
CA ALA A 10 -1.60 18.53 -4.61
C ALA A 10 -1.42 20.03 -4.90
N ASN A 11 -2.43 20.86 -4.61
CA ASN A 11 -2.36 22.30 -4.83
C ASN A 11 -1.26 22.97 -4.00
N ASP A 12 -1.03 22.52 -2.76
CA ASP A 12 0.03 23.07 -1.92
C ASP A 12 1.41 22.71 -2.49
N LEU A 13 1.56 21.51 -3.05
CA LEU A 13 2.78 21.07 -3.71
C LEU A 13 3.05 21.84 -5.00
N GLU A 14 2.03 22.13 -5.80
CA GLU A 14 2.16 22.98 -6.99
C GLU A 14 2.58 24.41 -6.62
N GLN A 15 1.99 24.99 -5.56
CA GLN A 15 2.41 26.31 -5.07
C GLN A 15 3.85 26.29 -4.56
N LEU A 16 4.23 25.26 -3.81
CA LEU A 16 5.61 25.07 -3.37
C LEU A 16 6.57 24.88 -4.54
N ALA A 17 6.14 24.20 -5.61
CA ALA A 17 6.93 24.02 -6.82
C ALA A 17 7.27 25.38 -7.45
N VAL A 18 6.29 26.28 -7.55
CA VAL A 18 6.50 27.64 -8.07
C VAL A 18 7.45 28.42 -7.15
N ILE A 19 7.21 28.42 -5.83
CA ILE A 19 8.04 29.15 -4.87
C ILE A 19 9.48 28.64 -4.84
N SER A 20 9.65 27.32 -4.94
CA SER A 20 10.95 26.64 -4.86
C SER A 20 11.65 26.53 -6.21
N ASN A 21 10.99 26.95 -7.30
CA ASN A 21 11.42 26.73 -8.69
C ASN A 21 11.74 25.26 -8.99
N TRP A 22 10.90 24.33 -8.52
CA TRP A 22 11.00 22.92 -8.89
C TRP A 22 10.68 22.72 -10.38
N ARG A 23 11.21 21.64 -10.93
CA ARG A 23 11.06 21.33 -12.37
C ARG A 23 9.89 20.40 -12.59
N GLY A 24 9.30 20.47 -13.79
CA GLY A 24 8.19 19.60 -14.20
C GLY A 24 6.81 20.09 -13.75
N SER A 25 5.77 19.54 -14.38
CA SER A 25 4.37 19.95 -14.20
C SER A 25 3.57 19.02 -13.28
N GLY A 26 4.13 17.90 -12.84
CA GLY A 26 3.43 16.94 -11.97
C GLY A 26 2.55 15.95 -12.71
N ASN A 27 2.70 15.86 -14.03
CA ASN A 27 1.95 14.93 -14.89
C ASN A 27 2.78 13.68 -15.24
N ALA A 28 2.15 12.64 -15.78
CA ALA A 28 2.81 11.36 -16.06
C ALA A 28 4.05 11.47 -16.96
N ASP A 29 3.97 12.30 -18.00
CA ASP A 29 5.06 12.52 -18.96
C ASP A 29 6.09 13.55 -18.48
N ASP A 30 5.75 14.34 -17.46
CA ASP A 30 6.55 15.44 -16.95
C ASP A 30 6.39 15.56 -15.42
N PRO A 31 6.98 14.62 -14.66
CA PRO A 31 6.81 14.56 -13.22
C PRO A 31 7.45 15.76 -12.52
N LEU A 32 6.85 16.17 -11.41
CA LEU A 32 7.37 17.22 -10.55
C LEU A 32 8.65 16.71 -9.85
N ILE A 33 9.79 17.32 -10.18
CA ILE A 33 11.10 16.95 -9.65
C ILE A 33 11.41 17.76 -8.39
N ILE A 34 11.50 17.06 -7.26
CA ILE A 34 11.88 17.63 -5.97
C ILE A 34 13.30 17.19 -5.64
N ASP A 35 14.23 18.14 -5.62
CA ASP A 35 15.64 17.95 -5.29
C ASP A 35 16.02 18.55 -3.92
N SER A 36 15.11 19.27 -3.28
CA SER A 36 15.28 19.83 -1.95
C SER A 36 13.94 19.99 -1.22
N PHE A 37 13.95 19.67 0.09
CA PHE A 37 12.82 19.86 1.00
C PHE A 37 13.00 21.08 1.92
N SER A 38 13.86 22.03 1.55
CA SER A 38 14.18 23.20 2.40
C SER A 38 12.96 24.05 2.78
N HIS A 39 11.88 24.01 1.99
CA HIS A 39 10.63 24.74 2.23
C HIS A 39 9.56 23.94 2.98
N PHE A 40 9.80 22.66 3.25
CA PHE A 40 8.91 21.86 4.09
C PHE A 40 9.18 22.15 5.56
N GLU A 41 8.10 22.12 6.35
CA GLU A 41 8.23 22.13 7.82
C GLU A 41 8.85 20.82 8.32
N GLU A 42 9.44 20.85 9.52
CA GLU A 42 10.14 19.68 10.10
C GLU A 42 9.24 18.43 10.22
N ILE A 43 7.92 18.61 10.32
CA ILE A 43 6.93 17.53 10.35
C ILE A 43 5.89 17.81 9.27
N PHE A 44 5.90 17.00 8.21
CA PHE A 44 4.94 17.14 7.13
C PHE A 44 4.31 15.81 6.72
N THR A 45 3.07 15.90 6.26
CA THR A 45 2.33 14.84 5.60
C THR A 45 1.97 15.33 4.20
N ILE A 46 2.35 14.58 3.16
CA ILE A 46 1.73 14.77 1.85
C ILE A 46 0.45 13.93 1.86
N GLN A 47 -0.68 14.55 1.50
CA GLN A 47 -1.97 13.88 1.52
C GLN A 47 -2.77 14.12 0.26
N ASN A 48 -3.58 13.14 -0.14
CA ASN A 48 -4.56 13.25 -1.23
C ASN A 48 -3.92 13.81 -2.52
N SER A 49 -2.77 13.27 -2.91
CA SER A 49 -2.02 13.71 -4.09
C SER A 49 -1.96 12.60 -5.13
N GLU A 50 -2.39 12.92 -6.34
CA GLU A 50 -2.22 12.07 -7.53
C GLU A 50 -1.22 12.69 -8.53
N LEU A 51 -0.46 13.70 -8.10
CA LEU A 51 0.63 14.25 -8.90
C LEU A 51 1.73 13.20 -9.07
N HIS A 52 2.30 13.16 -10.27
CA HIS A 52 3.51 12.41 -10.54
C HIS A 52 4.70 13.17 -9.97
N ILE A 53 5.30 12.64 -8.91
CA ILE A 53 6.38 13.31 -8.18
C ILE A 53 7.62 12.45 -8.23
N HIS A 54 8.76 13.05 -8.52
CA HIS A 54 10.05 12.40 -8.45
C HIS A 54 10.96 13.13 -7.47
N VAL A 55 11.26 12.47 -6.36
CA VAL A 55 12.17 12.93 -5.32
C VAL A 55 13.53 12.26 -5.53
N GLN A 56 14.58 13.06 -5.70
CA GLN A 56 15.92 12.54 -6.01
C GLN A 56 16.99 13.04 -5.03
N SER A 57 17.96 12.17 -4.72
CA SER A 57 19.21 12.51 -4.01
C SER A 57 19.03 13.28 -2.69
N THR A 58 17.92 13.03 -1.98
CA THR A 58 17.55 13.77 -0.78
C THR A 58 17.86 12.99 0.49
N GLN A 59 18.44 13.67 1.49
CA GLN A 59 18.64 13.12 2.83
C GLN A 59 17.63 13.69 3.82
N PHE A 60 16.73 12.83 4.29
CA PHE A 60 15.79 13.14 5.34
C PHE A 60 16.38 12.82 6.71
N LYS A 61 17.15 13.77 7.23
CA LYS A 61 17.88 13.64 8.49
C LYS A 61 16.96 13.87 9.68
N LYS A 62 17.01 12.97 10.66
CA LYS A 62 16.36 13.13 11.96
C LYS A 62 16.90 14.35 12.73
N LYS A 63 16.25 15.51 12.62
CA LYS A 63 16.46 16.64 13.55
C LYS A 63 15.59 16.45 14.80
N GLY A 64 16.12 15.79 15.83
CA GLY A 64 15.40 15.56 17.10
C GLY A 64 14.39 14.39 17.08
N TYR A 65 13.30 14.49 17.86
CA TYR A 65 12.29 13.41 18.03
C TYR A 65 11.18 13.39 16.97
N LYS A 66 11.22 14.24 15.95
CA LYS A 66 10.04 14.52 15.14
C LYS A 66 10.36 14.73 13.68
N ILE A 67 10.47 13.62 12.95
CA ILE A 67 10.19 13.63 11.52
C ILE A 67 9.37 12.37 11.28
N LEU A 68 8.07 12.57 11.15
CA LEU A 68 7.17 11.57 10.59
C LEU A 68 6.86 12.11 9.20
N GLN A 69 7.58 11.58 8.21
CA GLN A 69 7.22 11.78 6.82
C GLN A 69 6.09 10.80 6.54
N ASN A 70 4.90 11.33 6.36
CA ASN A 70 3.74 10.51 6.05
C ASN A 70 3.28 10.81 4.63
N LEU A 71 3.02 9.76 3.87
CA LEU A 71 2.21 9.84 2.67
C LEU A 71 0.85 9.26 3.03
N GLU A 72 -0.22 10.00 2.73
CA GLU A 72 -1.60 9.61 3.02
C GLU A 72 -2.47 9.74 1.78
N ASN A 73 -3.07 8.64 1.30
CA ASN A 73 -3.89 8.65 0.07
C ASN A 73 -3.13 9.22 -1.14
N CYS A 74 -1.85 8.88 -1.28
CA CYS A 74 -0.98 9.36 -2.36
C CYS A 74 -0.75 8.30 -3.44
N LYS A 75 -0.47 8.77 -4.67
CA LYS A 75 -0.08 7.93 -5.81
C LYS A 75 1.07 8.54 -6.61
N TYR A 76 1.74 7.69 -7.39
CA TYR A 76 2.71 8.07 -8.42
C TYR A 76 3.92 8.87 -7.92
N ILE A 77 4.44 8.49 -6.76
CA ILE A 77 5.62 9.14 -6.16
C ILE A 77 6.82 8.20 -6.26
N THR A 78 7.90 8.68 -6.86
CA THR A 78 9.18 7.97 -6.93
C THR A 78 10.19 8.63 -6.01
N PHE A 79 10.85 7.85 -5.16
CA PHE A 79 12.01 8.24 -4.38
C PHE A 79 13.23 7.52 -4.94
N GLN A 80 14.22 8.27 -5.42
CA GLN A 80 15.45 7.74 -6.00
C GLN A 80 16.67 8.27 -5.25
N ASP A 81 17.61 7.39 -4.91
CA ASP A 81 18.86 7.75 -4.23
C ASP A 81 18.65 8.55 -2.93
N CYS A 82 17.55 8.29 -2.22
CA CYS A 82 17.17 9.00 -1.01
C CYS A 82 17.59 8.27 0.27
N ALA A 83 17.86 9.02 1.33
CA ALA A 83 18.15 8.46 2.66
C ALA A 83 17.12 8.92 3.69
N PHE A 84 16.51 7.98 4.40
CA PHE A 84 15.50 8.21 5.43
C PHE A 84 16.05 7.77 6.79
N ASP A 85 16.63 8.73 7.53
CA ASP A 85 17.10 8.52 8.90
C ASP A 85 15.94 8.55 9.92
N SER A 86 14.74 8.89 9.46
CA SER A 86 13.51 8.93 10.23
C SER A 86 12.44 8.02 9.62
N PRO A 87 11.47 7.53 10.40
CA PRO A 87 10.41 6.67 9.88
C PRO A 87 9.61 7.35 8.77
N ILE A 88 9.39 6.62 7.67
CA ILE A 88 8.44 6.98 6.62
C ILE A 88 7.20 6.08 6.73
N SER A 89 6.01 6.67 6.71
CA SER A 89 4.75 5.93 6.74
C SER A 89 3.98 6.10 5.45
N LEU A 90 3.55 4.98 4.87
CA LEU A 90 2.63 4.93 3.75
C LEU A 90 1.25 4.54 4.27
N TYR A 91 0.31 5.48 4.28
CA TYR A 91 -1.09 5.25 4.66
C TYR A 91 -2.00 5.31 3.43
N ASN A 92 -2.58 4.17 3.04
CA ASN A 92 -3.48 4.09 1.88
C ASN A 92 -2.85 4.62 0.57
N CYS A 93 -1.54 4.39 0.39
CA CYS A 93 -0.80 4.79 -0.82
C CYS A 93 -0.68 3.64 -1.81
N THR A 94 -0.69 3.99 -3.10
CA THR A 94 -0.43 3.06 -4.20
C THR A 94 0.57 3.63 -5.19
N ASP A 95 1.24 2.76 -5.96
CA ASP A 95 2.16 3.17 -7.03
C ASP A 95 3.28 4.12 -6.53
N ILE A 96 3.72 3.91 -5.28
CA ILE A 96 4.90 4.56 -4.73
C ILE A 96 6.11 3.69 -5.01
N THR A 97 7.17 4.28 -5.56
CA THR A 97 8.41 3.60 -5.91
C THR A 97 9.56 4.11 -5.06
N PHE A 98 10.35 3.20 -4.51
CA PHE A 98 11.62 3.47 -3.84
C PHE A 98 12.73 2.74 -4.59
N GLU A 99 13.71 3.48 -5.10
CA GLU A 99 14.87 2.94 -5.81
C GLU A 99 16.17 3.42 -5.18
N TYR A 100 17.09 2.51 -4.91
CA TYR A 100 18.43 2.81 -4.36
C TYR A 100 18.41 3.64 -3.06
N CYS A 101 17.33 3.54 -2.29
CA CYS A 101 17.17 4.29 -1.06
C CYS A 101 17.76 3.56 0.15
N ASN A 102 18.17 4.33 1.15
CA ASN A 102 18.50 3.83 2.48
C ASN A 102 17.40 4.21 3.47
N ILE A 103 16.67 3.24 3.99
CA ILE A 103 15.46 3.44 4.80
C ILE A 103 15.66 2.81 6.17
N ASP A 104 15.71 3.65 7.22
CA ASP A 104 15.87 3.16 8.60
C ASP A 104 14.61 2.43 9.07
N ASN A 105 13.44 3.02 8.86
CA ASN A 105 12.16 2.40 9.23
C ASN A 105 11.06 2.79 8.25
N ILE A 106 10.33 1.79 7.75
CA ILE A 106 9.14 1.99 6.94
C ILE A 106 7.91 1.37 7.58
N ILE A 107 6.83 2.16 7.62
CA ILE A 107 5.53 1.75 8.12
C ILE A 107 4.57 1.62 6.94
N LEU A 108 4.02 0.42 6.75
CA LEU A 108 3.09 0.10 5.69
C LEU A 108 1.69 -0.14 6.28
N SER A 109 0.82 0.87 6.16
CA SER A 109 -0.54 0.84 6.70
C SER A 109 -1.57 1.07 5.59
N LYS A 110 -2.39 0.05 5.31
CA LYS A 110 -3.34 0.02 4.18
C LYS A 110 -2.71 0.34 2.82
N SER A 111 -1.39 0.23 2.68
CA SER A 111 -0.69 0.53 1.44
C SER A 111 -0.64 -0.69 0.52
N SER A 112 -0.74 -0.47 -0.78
CA SER A 112 -0.74 -1.55 -1.77
C SER A 112 -0.02 -1.17 -3.06
N HIS A 113 0.48 -2.16 -3.79
CA HIS A 113 1.10 -1.95 -5.12
C HIS A 113 2.26 -0.95 -5.13
N ASN A 114 3.00 -0.86 -4.02
CA ASN A 114 4.21 -0.06 -3.96
C ASN A 114 5.43 -0.93 -4.31
N PHE A 115 6.45 -0.31 -4.90
CA PHE A 115 7.62 -0.98 -5.43
C PHE A 115 8.87 -0.53 -4.68
N PHE A 116 9.63 -1.49 -4.17
CA PHE A 116 10.90 -1.28 -3.51
C PHE A 116 11.96 -2.03 -4.31
N LYS A 117 12.89 -1.31 -4.93
CA LYS A 117 13.96 -1.87 -5.75
C LYS A 117 15.33 -1.45 -5.24
N GLU A 118 16.20 -2.44 -4.98
CA GLU A 118 17.62 -2.19 -4.66
C GLU A 118 17.85 -1.26 -3.47
N ASN A 119 16.93 -1.26 -2.50
CA ASN A 119 17.03 -0.44 -1.29
C ASN A 119 17.71 -1.21 -0.16
N VAL A 120 18.24 -0.44 0.80
CA VAL A 120 18.61 -0.93 2.13
C VAL A 120 17.50 -0.56 3.10
N ILE A 121 16.81 -1.54 3.69
CA ILE A 121 15.69 -1.29 4.61
C ILE A 121 15.97 -1.99 5.94
N LYS A 122 16.20 -1.22 7.00
CA LYS A 122 16.57 -1.79 8.30
C LYS A 122 15.37 -2.32 9.07
N LYS A 123 14.22 -1.65 9.01
CA LYS A 123 13.01 -2.09 9.70
C LYS A 123 11.76 -1.86 8.86
N ILE A 124 10.91 -2.87 8.79
CA ILE A 124 9.57 -2.78 8.20
C ILE A 124 8.56 -3.07 9.30
N ILE A 125 7.49 -2.27 9.36
CA ILE A 125 6.33 -2.49 10.21
C ILE A 125 5.10 -2.57 9.30
N ILE A 126 4.48 -3.75 9.24
CA ILE A 126 3.32 -4.00 8.37
C ILE A 126 2.06 -4.11 9.24
N PHE A 127 1.16 -3.14 9.11
CA PHE A 127 -0.15 -3.16 9.79
C PHE A 127 -1.21 -3.82 8.91
N SER A 128 -1.29 -3.43 7.65
CA SER A 128 -2.15 -4.05 6.65
C SER A 128 -1.64 -3.66 5.27
N SER A 129 -0.94 -4.53 4.56
CA SER A 129 -0.39 -4.15 3.26
C SER A 129 -0.58 -5.27 2.23
N TRP A 130 -0.88 -4.91 0.99
CA TRP A 130 -1.24 -5.87 -0.05
C TRP A 130 -0.51 -5.58 -1.35
N GLY A 131 0.21 -6.55 -1.89
CA GLY A 131 0.81 -6.41 -3.23
C GLY A 131 1.98 -5.43 -3.31
N ASN A 132 2.63 -5.08 -2.20
CA ASN A 132 3.92 -4.39 -2.22
C ASN A 132 5.02 -5.37 -2.69
N SER A 133 5.90 -4.91 -3.57
CA SER A 133 6.97 -5.71 -4.16
C SER A 133 8.34 -5.27 -3.65
N PHE A 134 9.18 -6.23 -3.25
CA PHE A 134 10.54 -5.99 -2.79
C PHE A 134 11.52 -6.76 -3.67
N ILE A 135 12.21 -6.06 -4.57
CA ILE A 135 13.16 -6.61 -5.55
C ILE A 135 14.59 -6.23 -5.15
N ASN A 136 15.46 -7.21 -4.95
CA ASN A 136 16.89 -7.01 -4.64
C ASN A 136 17.18 -6.09 -3.43
N ASN A 137 16.26 -6.03 -2.46
CA ASN A 137 16.46 -5.19 -1.26
C ASN A 137 17.28 -5.91 -0.19
N GLN A 138 18.15 -5.17 0.47
CA GLN A 138 18.83 -5.62 1.69
C GLN A 138 17.93 -5.36 2.89
N LEU A 139 17.31 -6.44 3.40
CA LEU A 139 16.38 -6.41 4.53
C LEU A 139 17.02 -7.00 5.78
N SER A 140 16.74 -6.44 6.96
CA SER A 140 17.05 -7.09 8.23
C SER A 140 16.30 -8.41 8.40
N GLN A 141 16.85 -9.33 9.20
CA GLN A 141 16.26 -10.65 9.42
C GLN A 141 14.83 -10.56 9.99
N ASP A 142 14.60 -9.65 10.94
CA ASP A 142 13.27 -9.41 11.51
C ASP A 142 12.27 -8.94 10.44
N SER A 143 12.71 -8.06 9.53
CA SER A 143 11.85 -7.55 8.45
C SER A 143 11.53 -8.65 7.43
N LYS A 144 12.48 -9.54 7.14
CA LYS A 144 12.24 -10.72 6.29
C LYS A 144 11.18 -11.62 6.92
N HIS A 145 11.30 -11.94 8.21
CA HIS A 145 10.32 -12.76 8.91
C HIS A 145 8.92 -12.14 8.93
N GLN A 146 8.79 -10.82 9.11
CA GLN A 146 7.48 -10.16 9.04
C GLN A 146 6.86 -10.27 7.63
N ILE A 147 7.64 -10.04 6.57
CA ILE A 147 7.14 -10.18 5.18
C ILE A 147 6.71 -11.62 4.91
N GLU A 148 7.52 -12.60 5.29
CA GLU A 148 7.21 -14.03 5.13
C GLU A 148 5.94 -14.42 5.88
N PHE A 149 5.80 -13.99 7.13
CA PHE A 149 4.61 -14.21 7.95
C PHE A 149 3.35 -13.67 7.27
N TRP A 150 3.38 -12.43 6.79
CA TRP A 150 2.25 -11.82 6.09
C TRP A 150 1.93 -12.52 4.75
N ASN A 151 2.96 -12.91 4.00
CA ASN A 151 2.79 -13.68 2.77
C ASN A 151 2.18 -15.06 3.02
N LEU A 152 2.61 -15.75 4.08
CA LEU A 152 2.05 -17.03 4.50
C LEU A 152 0.58 -16.86 4.93
N HIS A 153 0.30 -15.90 5.81
CA HIS A 153 -1.05 -15.61 6.28
C HIS A 153 -2.00 -15.33 5.10
N ARG A 154 -1.53 -14.58 4.10
CA ARG A 154 -2.27 -14.30 2.86
C ARG A 154 -2.56 -15.56 2.05
N LYS A 155 -1.58 -16.44 1.87
CA LYS A 155 -1.77 -17.73 1.18
C LYS A 155 -2.78 -18.61 1.91
N VAL A 156 -2.72 -18.66 3.23
CA VAL A 156 -3.64 -19.44 4.08
C VAL A 156 -5.05 -18.88 3.98
N LEU A 157 -5.24 -17.56 4.14
CA LEU A 157 -6.56 -16.92 4.04
C LEU A 157 -7.22 -17.20 2.69
N ARG A 158 -6.45 -17.14 1.60
CA ARG A 158 -6.95 -17.47 0.25
C ARG A 158 -7.42 -18.92 0.13
N ARG A 159 -6.69 -19.87 0.74
CA ARG A 159 -7.09 -21.29 0.77
C ARG A 159 -8.35 -21.49 1.59
N ILE A 160 -8.45 -20.87 2.76
CA ILE A 160 -9.66 -20.93 3.61
C ILE A 160 -10.89 -20.42 2.83
N LEU A 161 -10.78 -19.24 2.19
CA LEU A 161 -11.86 -18.69 1.36
C LEU A 161 -12.26 -19.63 0.22
N PHE A 162 -11.28 -20.29 -0.42
CA PHE A 162 -11.55 -21.28 -1.46
C PHE A 162 -12.31 -22.50 -0.92
N PHE A 163 -11.92 -23.04 0.23
CA PHE A 163 -12.61 -24.18 0.85
C PHE A 163 -14.04 -23.82 1.27
N ILE A 164 -14.25 -22.61 1.80
CA ILE A 164 -15.59 -22.11 2.13
C ILE A 164 -16.46 -22.05 0.86
N LEU A 165 -15.94 -21.48 -0.23
CA LEU A 165 -16.66 -21.42 -1.50
C LEU A 165 -17.03 -22.80 -2.02
N PHE A 166 -16.07 -23.72 -1.99
CA PHE A 166 -16.25 -25.08 -2.46
C PHE A 166 -17.29 -25.84 -1.62
N GLY A 167 -17.24 -25.69 -0.30
CA GLY A 167 -18.25 -26.25 0.61
C GLY A 167 -19.65 -25.73 0.32
N VAL A 168 -19.80 -24.42 0.07
CA VAL A 168 -21.08 -23.84 -0.31
C VAL A 168 -21.58 -24.38 -1.65
N LEU A 169 -20.72 -24.46 -2.67
CA LEU A 169 -21.08 -24.99 -3.99
C LEU A 169 -21.54 -26.46 -3.95
N ILE A 170 -20.97 -27.29 -3.08
CA ILE A 170 -21.39 -28.70 -2.91
C ILE A 170 -22.67 -28.81 -2.10
N SER A 171 -22.76 -28.08 -0.99
CA SER A 171 -23.90 -28.14 -0.09
C SER A 171 -25.18 -27.59 -0.73
N PHE A 172 -25.04 -26.59 -1.62
CA PHE A 172 -26.20 -25.89 -2.15
C PHE A 172 -27.15 -26.77 -3.00
N PRO A 173 -26.70 -27.60 -3.97
CA PRO A 173 -27.57 -28.55 -4.66
C PRO A 173 -28.26 -29.55 -3.73
N ILE A 174 -27.59 -29.95 -2.64
CA ILE A 174 -28.15 -30.87 -1.65
C ILE A 174 -29.26 -30.17 -0.86
N PHE A 175 -29.00 -28.97 -0.35
CA PHE A 175 -30.03 -28.17 0.31
C PHE A 175 -31.18 -27.80 -0.63
N TYR A 176 -30.89 -27.53 -1.90
CA TYR A 176 -31.87 -27.24 -2.96
C TYR A 176 -32.84 -28.41 -3.13
N THR A 177 -32.30 -29.60 -3.37
CA THR A 177 -33.10 -30.81 -3.58
C THR A 177 -33.93 -31.16 -2.36
N VAL A 178 -33.35 -31.10 -1.15
CA VAL A 178 -34.08 -31.31 0.11
C VAL A 178 -35.19 -30.27 0.32
N SER A 179 -34.96 -29.00 0.00
CA SER A 179 -35.95 -27.94 0.18
C SER A 179 -37.15 -28.10 -0.75
N ILE A 180 -36.94 -28.54 -2.00
CA ILE A 180 -38.03 -28.90 -2.92
C ILE A 180 -38.86 -30.05 -2.37
N LEU A 181 -38.20 -31.09 -1.84
CA LEU A 181 -38.85 -32.25 -1.24
C LEU A 181 -39.74 -31.88 -0.04
N ILE A 182 -39.37 -30.87 0.74
CA ILE A 182 -40.08 -30.44 1.95
C ILE A 182 -41.09 -29.29 1.65
N GLY A 183 -41.13 -28.78 0.42
CA GLY A 183 -42.08 -27.73 0.01
C GLY A 183 -41.84 -26.36 0.66
N GLN A 184 -40.62 -26.07 1.11
CA GLN A 184 -40.30 -24.79 1.76
C GLN A 184 -39.98 -23.68 0.74
N ASN A 185 -40.22 -22.43 1.17
CA ASN A 185 -40.02 -21.24 0.35
C ASN A 185 -38.54 -21.02 0.01
N PHE A 186 -38.21 -21.33 -1.24
CA PHE A 186 -36.85 -21.39 -1.78
C PHE A 186 -36.16 -20.02 -1.96
N LEU A 187 -36.96 -18.96 -2.08
CA LEU A 187 -36.49 -17.61 -2.42
C LEU A 187 -35.49 -17.05 -1.40
N PHE A 188 -35.70 -17.30 -0.10
CA PHE A 188 -34.84 -16.77 0.96
C PHE A 188 -33.43 -17.38 0.93
N TYR A 189 -33.32 -18.70 0.75
CA TYR A 189 -32.04 -19.41 0.67
C TYR A 189 -31.26 -19.06 -0.60
N PHE A 190 -31.97 -18.87 -1.72
CA PHE A 190 -31.37 -18.42 -2.97
C PHE A 190 -30.74 -17.02 -2.85
N ILE A 191 -31.45 -16.10 -2.18
CA ILE A 191 -30.94 -14.75 -1.91
C ILE A 191 -29.68 -14.81 -1.03
N ILE A 192 -29.69 -15.59 0.06
CA ILE A 192 -28.51 -15.76 0.92
C ILE A 192 -27.32 -16.32 0.12
N LEU A 193 -27.54 -17.32 -0.73
CA LEU A 193 -26.50 -17.87 -1.58
C LEU A 193 -25.91 -16.80 -2.52
N ILE A 194 -26.75 -16.00 -3.18
CA ILE A 194 -26.27 -14.93 -4.07
C ILE A 194 -25.39 -13.96 -3.30
N PHE A 195 -25.84 -13.48 -2.14
CA PHE A 195 -25.04 -12.55 -1.32
C PHE A 195 -23.73 -13.19 -0.86
N PHE A 196 -23.75 -14.45 -0.44
CA PHE A 196 -22.55 -15.16 -0.01
C PHE A 196 -21.56 -15.41 -1.17
N THR A 197 -22.08 -15.74 -2.35
CA THR A 197 -21.28 -15.95 -3.57
C THR A 197 -20.66 -14.63 -4.03
N LEU A 198 -21.42 -13.54 -4.04
CA LEU A 198 -20.92 -12.20 -4.35
C LEU A 198 -19.85 -11.76 -3.35
N PHE A 199 -20.04 -12.01 -2.06
CA PHE A 199 -19.06 -11.72 -1.02
C PHE A 199 -17.74 -12.48 -1.25
N ILE A 200 -17.81 -13.77 -1.59
CA ILE A 200 -16.61 -14.55 -1.89
C ILE A 200 -15.96 -14.11 -3.20
N LEU A 201 -16.73 -13.89 -4.26
CA LEU A 201 -16.21 -13.41 -5.55
C LEU A 201 -15.52 -12.05 -5.38
N TYR A 202 -16.07 -11.16 -4.56
CA TYR A 202 -15.42 -9.91 -4.17
C TYR A 202 -14.09 -10.15 -3.46
N GLY A 203 -14.05 -11.05 -2.46
CA GLY A 203 -12.81 -11.45 -1.78
C GLY A 203 -11.76 -12.08 -2.71
N ILE A 204 -12.17 -12.92 -3.66
CA ILE A 204 -11.28 -13.54 -4.65
C ILE A 204 -10.77 -12.50 -5.66
N ASN A 205 -11.61 -11.57 -6.11
CA ASN A 205 -11.21 -10.52 -7.05
C ASN A 205 -10.14 -9.60 -6.43
N ILE A 206 -10.32 -9.21 -5.17
CA ILE A 206 -9.30 -8.50 -4.37
C ILE A 206 -8.02 -9.34 -4.28
N SER A 207 -8.13 -10.65 -4.06
CA SER A 207 -6.97 -11.54 -4.01
C SER A 207 -6.27 -11.77 -5.37
N ARG A 208 -6.96 -11.64 -6.51
CA ARG A 208 -6.38 -11.83 -7.86
C ARG A 208 -5.66 -10.59 -8.36
N ARG A 209 -6.18 -9.39 -8.08
CA ARG A 209 -5.49 -8.10 -8.35
C ARG A 209 -4.18 -7.91 -7.60
N THR A 210 -3.85 -8.84 -6.71
CA THR A 210 -2.69 -8.77 -5.83
C THR A 210 -1.68 -9.89 -6.10
N LYS A 211 -1.83 -10.70 -7.17
CA LYS A 211 -0.78 -11.67 -7.55
C LYS A 211 0.54 -10.89 -7.76
N PRO A 212 1.58 -11.14 -6.96
CA PRO A 212 2.90 -10.66 -7.30
C PRO A 212 3.33 -11.36 -8.59
N ASN A 213 3.90 -10.62 -9.53
CA ASN A 213 4.71 -11.24 -10.57
C ASN A 213 5.78 -12.06 -9.85
N GLU A 214 5.81 -13.35 -10.16
CA GLU A 214 6.80 -14.27 -9.62
C GLU A 214 8.20 -13.81 -10.05
N ILE A 215 9.11 -13.98 -9.10
CA ILE A 215 10.53 -13.66 -9.14
C ILE A 215 11.18 -14.33 -10.35
N ILE A 216 11.89 -13.54 -11.16
CA ILE A 216 13.15 -13.91 -11.80
C ILE A 216 14.18 -12.87 -11.35
#